data_AF-A0A285RFM1-F1
#
_entry.id   AF-A0A285RFM1-F1
#
_cell.length_a   1.000
_cell.length_b   1.000
_cell.length_c   1.000
_cell.angle_alpha   90.00
_cell.angle_beta   90.00
_cell.angle_gamma   90.00
#
_symmetry.space_group_name_H-M   'P 1'
#
loop_
_entity.id
_entity.type
_entity.pdbx_description
1 polymer ?
#
loop_
_entity_poly.entity_id
_entity_poly.type
_entity_poly.pdbx_seq_one_letter_code
_entity_poly.pdbx_strand_id
1 'polypeptide(L)'
;MGTRRQKNDKRKIEFDDNRDRIIKNVQDYLEAIEDINDRFRKEDENGIVVYRGEPVTYPTFAMPGIFREPYLKKDPYFERNLLEELKANKLTSGESYLEIAIDSQHGGFPSRLLDVSYNCLVALYFAVVSTPQKRDEERKKDGRVLIYKLNKAYCPKATNVKENYKTILDNPTDIRNSGVFSVNHKLVDHIKLNSRIIAQQGALIYFQGLTCEPIPEYMYEKLTIDRNSKTTIEKQLEQYFGINTSFIYPEIEHAVDKFKDKAIRIESMEYTLDNEIDLSIRSMKKIIDFKLKKLEEGAMDIDEQVKIIQAVEDSIKSFKYDIEECIYDLNKNEGINENKNFIKMLEKAIGEVVSYYSNHPNIFILDNNIEIDDSELKNLTDLSEYRG
;
A
#
# COMPACT_ATOMS: atom_id res chain seq x y z
N MET A 1 58.18 0.84 0.45
CA MET A 1 56.73 1.12 0.47
C MET A 1 56.12 0.46 -0.75
N GLY A 2 55.52 -0.72 -0.59
CA GLY A 2 54.89 -1.46 -1.68
C GLY A 2 53.65 -2.14 -1.13
N THR A 3 52.51 -1.50 -1.31
CA THR A 3 51.21 -1.81 -0.71
C THR A 3 50.63 -3.11 -1.28
N ARG A 4 50.33 -4.05 -0.38
CA ARG A 4 49.46 -5.22 -0.61
C ARG A 4 48.09 -4.73 -1.13
N ARG A 5 47.74 -5.02 -2.38
CA ARG A 5 46.36 -4.99 -2.85
C ARG A 5 45.71 -6.34 -2.56
N GLN A 6 44.78 -6.34 -1.60
CA GLN A 6 43.83 -7.42 -1.37
C GLN A 6 43.04 -7.68 -2.66
N LYS A 7 43.04 -8.95 -3.10
CA LYS A 7 42.09 -9.46 -4.09
C LYS A 7 40.72 -9.49 -3.42
N ASN A 8 39.85 -8.53 -3.76
CA ASN A 8 38.43 -8.66 -3.50
C ASN A 8 37.86 -9.65 -4.51
N ASP A 9 37.55 -10.83 -3.99
CA ASP A 9 36.87 -11.93 -4.65
C ASP A 9 35.42 -11.52 -4.95
N LYS A 10 35.21 -10.84 -6.08
CA LYS A 10 33.86 -10.64 -6.62
C LYS A 10 33.40 -12.00 -7.14
N ARG A 11 32.53 -12.65 -6.37
CA ARG A 11 31.74 -13.81 -6.78
C ARG A 11 31.23 -13.56 -8.20
N LYS A 12 31.77 -14.29 -9.16
CA LYS A 12 31.15 -14.49 -10.46
C LYS A 12 29.86 -15.25 -10.19
N ILE A 13 28.73 -14.54 -10.22
CA ILE A 13 27.44 -15.17 -10.38
C ILE A 13 27.42 -15.60 -11.85
N GLU A 14 27.58 -16.90 -12.08
CA GLU A 14 27.28 -17.50 -13.39
C GLU A 14 25.77 -17.36 -13.59
N PHE A 15 25.39 -16.47 -14.52
CA PHE A 15 24.00 -16.23 -14.89
C PHE A 15 23.56 -17.34 -15.85
N ASP A 16 22.76 -18.27 -15.34
CA ASP A 16 22.01 -19.26 -16.11
C ASP A 16 20.75 -18.56 -16.67
N ASP A 17 20.81 -18.21 -17.96
CA ASP A 17 19.94 -17.28 -18.69
C ASP A 17 18.55 -17.85 -19.02
N ASN A 18 17.99 -18.76 -18.20
CA ASN A 18 16.70 -19.39 -18.53
C ASN A 18 15.93 -20.07 -17.39
N ARG A 19 16.13 -19.67 -16.13
CA ARG A 19 15.22 -20.11 -15.05
C ARG A 19 14.33 -18.96 -14.61
N ASP A 20 13.02 -19.10 -14.84
CA ASP A 20 11.97 -18.25 -14.26
C ASP A 20 12.30 -18.01 -12.78
N ARG A 21 12.70 -16.78 -12.42
CA ARG A 21 13.08 -16.44 -11.05
C ARG A 21 11.86 -16.55 -10.16
N ILE A 22 11.97 -17.33 -9.09
CA ILE A 22 10.88 -17.57 -8.13
C ILE A 22 10.94 -16.50 -7.05
N ILE A 23 9.81 -15.81 -6.87
CA ILE A 23 9.64 -14.70 -5.93
C ILE A 23 8.89 -15.19 -4.69
N LYS A 24 9.42 -14.90 -3.50
CA LYS A 24 8.83 -15.32 -2.21
C LYS A 24 8.41 -14.17 -1.30
N ASN A 25 8.83 -12.95 -1.60
CA ASN A 25 8.45 -11.75 -0.86
C ASN A 25 8.61 -10.50 -1.75
N VAL A 26 8.17 -9.34 -1.27
CA VAL A 26 8.26 -8.08 -2.04
C VAL A 26 9.70 -7.60 -2.27
N GLN A 27 10.64 -7.88 -1.35
CA GLN A 27 12.04 -7.52 -1.56
C GLN A 27 12.66 -8.32 -2.71
N ASP A 28 12.49 -9.65 -2.72
CA ASP A 28 12.96 -10.52 -3.80
C ASP A 28 12.43 -10.04 -5.17
N TYR A 29 11.18 -9.58 -5.18
CA TYR A 29 10.53 -9.03 -6.36
C TYR A 29 11.19 -7.74 -6.83
N LEU A 30 11.39 -6.77 -5.94
CA LEU A 30 11.99 -5.48 -6.29
C LEU A 30 13.42 -5.64 -6.81
N GLU A 31 14.22 -6.51 -6.18
CA GLU A 31 15.56 -6.84 -6.67
C GLU A 31 15.51 -7.45 -8.09
N ALA A 32 14.55 -8.35 -8.36
CA ALA A 32 14.37 -8.92 -9.69
C ALA A 32 13.95 -7.87 -10.74
N ILE A 33 13.06 -6.95 -10.37
CA ILE A 33 12.60 -5.88 -11.24
C ILE A 33 13.73 -4.89 -11.55
N GLU A 34 14.59 -4.58 -10.59
CA GLU A 34 15.77 -3.74 -10.78
C GLU A 34 16.72 -4.39 -11.81
N ASP A 35 17.06 -5.66 -11.62
CA ASP A 35 17.91 -6.42 -12.54
C ASP A 35 17.36 -6.45 -13.98
N ILE A 36 16.05 -6.67 -14.14
CA ILE A 36 15.39 -6.74 -15.46
C ILE A 36 15.37 -5.36 -16.12
N ASN A 37 14.96 -4.32 -15.38
CA ASN A 37 14.88 -2.97 -15.91
C ASN A 37 16.24 -2.45 -16.37
N ASP A 38 17.31 -2.80 -15.66
CA ASP A 38 18.66 -2.41 -16.04
C ASP A 38 19.16 -3.10 -17.31
N ARG A 39 18.75 -4.36 -17.56
CA ARG A 39 19.00 -5.02 -18.85
C ARG A 39 18.24 -4.33 -19.98
N PHE A 40 16.94 -4.11 -19.77
CA PHE A 40 16.07 -3.44 -20.74
C PHE A 40 16.58 -2.04 -21.10
N ARG A 41 17.02 -1.25 -20.12
CA ARG A 41 17.61 0.08 -20.35
C ARG A 41 18.92 0.04 -21.12
N LYS A 42 19.78 -0.96 -20.90
CA LYS A 42 21.06 -1.11 -21.64
C LYS A 42 20.83 -1.44 -23.11
N GLU A 43 19.79 -2.19 -23.42
CA GLU A 43 19.43 -2.55 -24.79
C GLU A 43 18.70 -1.44 -25.56
N ASP A 44 17.82 -0.69 -24.89
CA ASP A 44 17.14 0.49 -25.45
C ASP A 44 16.79 1.46 -24.31
N GLU A 45 17.56 2.55 -24.25
CA GLU A 45 17.42 3.58 -23.22
C GLU A 45 16.05 4.27 -23.25
N ASN A 46 15.39 4.31 -24.42
CA ASN A 46 14.09 4.95 -24.61
C ASN A 46 12.92 3.95 -24.53
N GLY A 47 13.21 2.69 -24.21
CA GLY A 47 12.20 1.65 -24.05
C GLY A 47 11.26 1.95 -22.88
N ILE A 48 9.97 1.69 -23.08
CA ILE A 48 8.94 1.80 -22.06
C ILE A 48 8.72 0.42 -21.46
N VAL A 49 8.79 0.34 -20.12
CA VAL A 49 8.54 -0.90 -19.38
C VAL A 49 7.16 -0.87 -18.73
N VAL A 50 6.40 -1.93 -18.94
CA VAL A 50 5.08 -2.14 -18.32
C VAL A 50 4.96 -3.57 -17.80
N TYR A 51 4.10 -3.75 -16.80
CA TYR A 51 4.02 -4.97 -16.01
C TYR A 51 2.61 -5.53 -16.05
N ARG A 52 2.47 -6.86 -16.01
CA ARG A 52 1.18 -7.54 -15.89
C ARG A 52 1.27 -8.68 -14.89
N GLY A 53 0.42 -8.64 -13.88
CA GLY A 53 0.22 -9.77 -12.98
C GLY A 53 -0.83 -10.73 -13.50
N GLU A 54 -0.57 -12.01 -13.34
CA GLU A 54 -1.54 -13.08 -13.53
C GLU A 54 -1.57 -13.95 -12.27
N PRO A 55 -2.75 -14.17 -11.67
CA PRO A 55 -2.84 -14.88 -10.41
C PRO A 55 -2.49 -16.36 -10.56
N VAL A 56 -2.45 -16.89 -11.77
CA VAL A 56 -2.05 -18.27 -12.06
C VAL A 56 -1.14 -18.28 -13.28
N THR A 57 -0.20 -19.21 -13.27
CA THR A 57 0.58 -19.58 -14.45
C THR A 57 -0.29 -20.37 -15.43
N TYR A 58 -0.89 -19.67 -16.39
CA TYR A 58 -1.70 -20.30 -17.45
C TYR A 58 -0.80 -20.81 -18.60
N PRO A 59 -1.19 -21.90 -19.30
CA PRO A 59 -0.51 -22.34 -20.52
C PRO A 59 -0.56 -21.26 -21.62
N THR A 60 -1.71 -20.63 -21.78
CA THR A 60 -1.93 -19.46 -22.64
C THR A 60 -2.05 -18.21 -21.76
N PHE A 61 -0.97 -17.45 -21.66
CA PHE A 61 -0.88 -16.21 -20.90
C PHE A 61 -0.98 -14.99 -21.81
N ALA A 62 -1.18 -13.79 -21.23
CA ALA A 62 -1.20 -12.53 -21.97
C ALA A 62 -2.22 -12.43 -23.13
N MET A 63 -3.28 -13.24 -23.09
CA MET A 63 -4.30 -13.27 -24.12
C MET A 63 -5.43 -12.28 -23.78
N PRO A 64 -5.76 -11.30 -24.65
CA PRO A 64 -6.91 -10.42 -24.45
C PRO A 64 -8.24 -11.17 -24.41
N GLY A 65 -9.23 -10.60 -23.72
CA GLY A 65 -10.52 -11.25 -23.44
C GLY A 65 -11.27 -11.70 -24.69
N ILE A 66 -11.24 -10.89 -25.77
CA ILE A 66 -11.96 -11.19 -27.02
C ILE A 66 -11.49 -12.48 -27.71
N PHE A 67 -10.25 -12.91 -27.46
CA PHE A 67 -9.67 -14.08 -28.10
C PHE A 67 -9.70 -15.35 -27.23
N ARG A 68 -10.08 -15.24 -25.95
CA ARG A 68 -10.16 -16.39 -25.03
C ARG A 68 -11.33 -17.31 -25.33
N GLU A 69 -12.39 -16.74 -25.90
CA GLU A 69 -13.61 -17.43 -26.29
C GLU A 69 -13.80 -17.30 -27.81
N PRO A 70 -14.58 -18.19 -28.46
CA PRO A 70 -14.77 -18.18 -29.91
C PRO A 70 -15.72 -17.07 -30.39
N TYR A 71 -15.70 -15.89 -29.79
CA TYR A 71 -16.56 -14.75 -30.15
C TYR A 71 -16.38 -14.36 -31.62
N LEU A 72 -15.13 -14.08 -32.03
CA LEU A 72 -14.81 -13.66 -33.41
C LEU A 72 -14.99 -14.77 -34.44
N LYS A 73 -14.98 -16.04 -34.01
CA LYS A 73 -15.30 -17.18 -34.87
C LYS A 73 -16.80 -17.30 -35.12
N LYS A 74 -17.63 -16.94 -34.14
CA LYS A 74 -19.10 -16.96 -34.25
C LYS A 74 -19.61 -15.76 -35.03
N ASP A 75 -19.08 -14.57 -34.72
CA ASP A 75 -19.42 -13.33 -35.40
C ASP A 75 -18.17 -12.42 -35.44
N PRO A 76 -17.58 -12.15 -36.62
CA PRO A 76 -16.41 -11.28 -36.73
C PRO A 76 -16.71 -9.81 -36.34
N TYR A 77 -17.98 -9.42 -36.29
CA TYR A 77 -18.41 -8.09 -35.83
C TYR A 77 -18.76 -8.06 -34.33
N PHE A 78 -18.58 -9.15 -33.59
CA PHE A 78 -19.01 -9.26 -32.19
C PHE A 78 -18.55 -8.08 -31.33
N GLU A 79 -17.26 -7.74 -31.39
CA GLU A 79 -16.71 -6.65 -30.57
C GLU A 79 -17.29 -5.30 -30.98
N ARG A 80 -17.49 -5.04 -32.28
CA ARG A 80 -18.17 -3.82 -32.75
C ARG A 80 -19.59 -3.74 -32.17
N ASN A 81 -20.36 -4.82 -32.31
CA ASN A 81 -21.73 -4.90 -31.85
C ASN A 81 -21.80 -4.69 -30.33
N LEU A 82 -20.87 -5.27 -29.57
CA LEU A 82 -20.75 -5.08 -28.13
C LEU A 82 -20.48 -3.61 -27.75
N LEU A 83 -19.54 -2.95 -28.42
CA LEU A 83 -19.21 -1.55 -28.14
C LEU A 83 -20.38 -0.60 -28.50
N GLU A 84 -21.12 -0.90 -29.56
CA GLU A 84 -22.34 -0.15 -29.91
C GLU A 84 -23.45 -0.33 -28.87
N GLU A 85 -23.65 -1.55 -28.36
CA GLU A 85 -24.60 -1.81 -27.27
C GLU A 85 -24.23 -1.04 -25.99
N LEU A 86 -22.95 -1.01 -25.63
CA LEU A 86 -22.45 -0.24 -24.49
C LEU A 86 -22.75 1.26 -24.65
N LYS A 87 -22.53 1.78 -25.87
CA LYS A 87 -22.82 3.18 -26.22
C LYS A 87 -24.32 3.47 -26.17
N ALA A 88 -25.15 2.62 -26.76
CA ALA A 88 -26.60 2.77 -26.79
C ALA A 88 -27.22 2.76 -25.38
N ASN A 89 -26.68 1.92 -24.48
CA ASN A 89 -27.12 1.82 -23.09
C ASN A 89 -26.44 2.81 -22.13
N LYS A 90 -25.63 3.76 -22.65
CA LYS A 90 -24.93 4.79 -21.87
C LYS A 90 -24.05 4.22 -20.75
N LEU A 91 -23.42 3.07 -21.00
CA LEU A 91 -22.51 2.40 -20.08
C LEU A 91 -21.05 2.83 -20.24
N THR A 92 -20.82 3.88 -21.03
CA THR A 92 -19.49 4.42 -21.34
C THR A 92 -19.55 5.91 -21.60
N SER A 93 -18.45 6.60 -21.33
CA SER A 93 -18.21 8.00 -21.68
C SER A 93 -17.36 8.18 -22.96
N GLY A 94 -16.86 7.08 -23.54
CA GLY A 94 -16.00 7.11 -24.71
C GLY A 94 -16.71 7.56 -26.00
N GLU A 95 -16.04 8.37 -26.80
CA GLU A 95 -16.60 8.85 -28.09
C GLU A 95 -16.31 7.87 -29.24
N SER A 96 -15.07 7.36 -29.31
CA SER A 96 -14.61 6.41 -30.31
C SER A 96 -14.61 4.96 -29.80
N TYR A 97 -14.61 3.97 -30.71
CA TYR A 97 -14.58 2.56 -30.31
C TYR A 97 -13.39 2.20 -29.40
N LEU A 98 -12.22 2.81 -29.63
CA LEU A 98 -11.06 2.60 -28.77
C LEU A 98 -11.31 3.17 -27.37
N GLU A 99 -11.85 4.39 -27.26
CA GLU A 99 -12.18 4.99 -25.96
C GLU A 99 -13.24 4.18 -25.21
N ILE A 100 -14.27 3.71 -25.91
CA ILE A 100 -15.31 2.86 -25.33
C ILE A 100 -14.72 1.53 -24.83
N ALA A 101 -13.81 0.92 -25.59
CA ALA A 101 -13.16 -0.33 -25.18
C ALA A 101 -12.25 -0.14 -23.95
N ILE A 102 -11.53 0.98 -23.88
CA ILE A 102 -10.69 1.35 -22.72
C ILE A 102 -11.56 1.56 -21.49
N ASP A 103 -12.63 2.36 -21.63
CA ASP A 103 -13.53 2.70 -20.53
C ASP A 103 -14.26 1.45 -20.03
N SER A 104 -14.85 0.66 -20.92
CA SER A 104 -15.63 -0.53 -20.54
C SER A 104 -14.82 -1.68 -19.93
N GLN A 105 -13.49 -1.69 -20.05
CA GLN A 105 -12.67 -2.80 -19.53
C GLN A 105 -12.80 -2.97 -18.00
N HIS A 106 -13.15 -1.92 -17.25
CA HIS A 106 -13.43 -2.06 -15.82
C HIS A 106 -14.62 -3.00 -15.53
N GLY A 107 -15.60 -3.05 -16.43
CA GLY A 107 -16.80 -3.90 -16.32
C GLY A 107 -16.56 -5.36 -16.74
N GLY A 108 -15.33 -5.72 -17.12
CA GLY A 108 -14.98 -7.07 -17.55
C GLY A 108 -15.44 -7.43 -18.97
N PHE A 109 -15.79 -6.44 -19.78
CA PHE A 109 -16.18 -6.66 -21.17
C PHE A 109 -14.99 -7.17 -22.00
N PRO A 110 -15.17 -8.22 -22.82
CA PRO A 110 -14.09 -8.76 -23.63
C PRO A 110 -13.70 -7.77 -24.73
N SER A 111 -12.43 -7.40 -24.76
CA SER A 111 -11.83 -6.57 -25.81
C SER A 111 -10.52 -7.16 -26.33
N ARG A 112 -10.01 -6.60 -27.42
CA ARG A 112 -8.67 -6.87 -27.97
C ARG A 112 -7.53 -6.13 -27.25
N LEU A 113 -7.84 -5.50 -26.13
CA LEU A 113 -6.88 -4.75 -25.31
C LEU A 113 -6.47 -5.62 -24.11
N LEU A 114 -5.17 -5.67 -23.84
CA LEU A 114 -4.60 -6.39 -22.70
C LEU A 114 -4.18 -5.41 -21.61
N ASP A 115 -4.72 -5.56 -20.40
CA ASP A 115 -4.33 -4.73 -19.25
C ASP A 115 -2.85 -4.92 -18.88
N VAL A 116 -2.14 -3.80 -18.76
CA VAL A 116 -0.79 -3.70 -18.19
C VAL A 116 -0.75 -2.48 -17.26
N SER A 117 0.30 -2.37 -16.45
CA SER A 117 0.49 -1.27 -15.51
C SER A 117 1.90 -0.71 -15.64
N TYR A 118 2.08 0.60 -15.45
CA TYR A 118 3.40 1.20 -15.26
C TYR A 118 3.97 0.90 -13.85
N ASN A 119 3.16 0.36 -12.94
CA ASN A 119 3.54 0.06 -11.57
C ASN A 119 3.80 -1.43 -11.39
N CYS A 120 5.06 -1.78 -11.11
CA CYS A 120 5.44 -3.17 -10.87
C CYS A 120 4.73 -3.78 -9.65
N LEU A 121 4.41 -3.00 -8.61
CA LEU A 121 3.74 -3.49 -7.41
C LEU A 121 2.24 -3.72 -7.63
N VAL A 122 1.60 -2.95 -8.52
CA VAL A 122 0.22 -3.23 -8.97
C VAL A 122 0.18 -4.55 -9.74
N ALA A 123 1.16 -4.80 -10.61
CA ALA A 123 1.27 -6.11 -11.28
C ALA A 123 1.51 -7.24 -10.27
N LEU A 124 2.36 -7.04 -9.25
CA LEU A 124 2.55 -8.04 -8.20
C LEU A 124 1.24 -8.32 -7.43
N TYR A 125 0.44 -7.29 -7.14
CA TYR A 125 -0.89 -7.45 -6.54
C TYR A 125 -1.77 -8.38 -7.37
N PHE A 126 -1.87 -8.15 -8.69
CA PHE A 126 -2.65 -9.01 -9.58
C PHE A 126 -2.09 -10.43 -9.73
N ALA A 127 -0.80 -10.64 -9.42
CA ALA A 127 -0.19 -11.97 -9.41
C ALA A 127 -0.49 -12.78 -8.13
N VAL A 128 -0.94 -12.14 -7.05
CA VAL A 128 -1.21 -12.79 -5.76
C VAL A 128 -2.68 -12.74 -5.33
N VAL A 129 -3.45 -11.76 -5.81
CA VAL A 129 -4.87 -11.58 -5.48
C VAL A 129 -5.76 -11.90 -6.67
N SER A 130 -6.64 -12.87 -6.46
CA SER A 130 -7.69 -13.28 -7.40
C SER A 130 -9.06 -12.71 -7.04
N THR A 131 -9.99 -12.79 -8.01
CA THR A 131 -11.41 -12.49 -7.76
C THR A 131 -11.97 -13.40 -6.66
N PRO A 132 -12.95 -12.93 -5.85
CA PRO A 132 -13.49 -13.70 -4.73
C PRO A 132 -13.93 -15.12 -5.12
N GLN A 133 -14.54 -15.28 -6.30
CA GLN A 133 -15.08 -16.57 -6.76
C GLN A 133 -13.99 -17.61 -7.05
N LYS A 134 -12.78 -17.18 -7.42
CA LYS A 134 -11.67 -18.08 -7.81
C LYS A 134 -10.53 -18.11 -6.80
N ARG A 135 -10.63 -17.31 -5.73
CA ARG A 135 -9.55 -17.05 -4.79
C ARG A 135 -8.95 -18.33 -4.20
N ASP A 136 -9.78 -19.24 -3.69
CA ASP A 136 -9.29 -20.44 -3.01
C ASP A 136 -8.60 -21.43 -3.95
N GLU A 137 -9.02 -21.49 -5.21
CA GLU A 137 -8.43 -22.37 -6.22
C GLU A 137 -7.14 -21.79 -6.80
N GLU A 138 -7.14 -20.51 -7.14
CA GLU A 138 -6.02 -19.83 -7.79
C GLU A 138 -4.87 -19.55 -6.82
N ARG A 139 -5.16 -19.34 -5.53
CA ARG A 139 -4.14 -19.14 -4.49
C ARG A 139 -3.25 -20.37 -4.28
N LYS A 140 -3.75 -21.57 -4.62
CA LYS A 140 -3.00 -22.84 -4.53
C LYS A 140 -2.06 -23.09 -5.71
N LYS A 141 -2.01 -22.16 -6.67
CA LYS A 141 -1.17 -22.25 -7.87
C LYS A 141 -0.18 -21.10 -7.88
N ASP A 142 0.94 -21.29 -8.57
CA ASP A 142 1.95 -20.24 -8.71
C ASP A 142 1.40 -19.11 -9.59
N GLY A 143 1.62 -17.87 -9.15
CA GLY A 143 1.29 -16.68 -9.93
C GLY A 143 2.41 -16.32 -10.89
N ARG A 144 2.20 -15.30 -11.72
CA ARG A 144 3.20 -14.81 -12.67
C ARG A 144 3.15 -13.29 -12.77
N VAL A 145 4.32 -12.67 -12.92
CA VAL A 145 4.43 -11.31 -13.43
C VAL A 145 5.16 -11.35 -14.78
N LEU A 146 4.58 -10.67 -15.77
CA LEU A 146 5.15 -10.44 -17.08
C LEU A 146 5.66 -9.00 -17.14
N ILE A 147 6.90 -8.82 -17.59
CA ILE A 147 7.55 -7.51 -17.70
C ILE A 147 7.82 -7.27 -19.17
N TYR A 148 7.06 -6.35 -19.78
CA TYR A 148 7.17 -6.03 -21.20
C TYR A 148 8.04 -4.81 -21.42
N LYS A 149 8.82 -4.84 -22.50
CA LYS A 149 9.54 -3.70 -23.05
C LYS A 149 8.97 -3.35 -24.42
N LEU A 150 8.49 -2.12 -24.57
CA LEU A 150 7.93 -1.61 -25.83
C LEU A 150 8.59 -0.29 -26.21
N ASN A 151 8.77 -0.05 -27.51
CA ASN A 151 9.54 1.11 -27.99
C ASN A 151 8.77 2.44 -27.83
N LYS A 152 7.45 2.42 -28.00
CA LYS A 152 6.61 3.64 -28.00
C LYS A 152 5.23 3.35 -27.44
N ALA A 153 4.72 4.30 -26.66
CA ALA A 153 3.32 4.40 -26.29
C ALA A 153 2.57 5.27 -27.30
N TYR A 154 1.33 4.92 -27.58
CA TYR A 154 0.45 5.66 -28.47
C TYR A 154 -0.67 6.32 -27.67
N CYS A 155 -0.91 7.59 -27.95
CA CYS A 155 -2.06 8.32 -27.39
C CYS A 155 -3.37 7.71 -27.94
N PRO A 156 -4.34 7.34 -27.09
CA PRO A 156 -5.63 6.78 -27.52
C PRO A 156 -6.42 7.69 -28.46
N LYS A 157 -6.25 9.01 -28.35
CA LYS A 157 -6.93 9.99 -29.22
C LYS A 157 -6.22 10.20 -30.56
N ALA A 158 -5.02 9.67 -30.73
CA ALA A 158 -4.26 9.83 -31.97
C ALA A 158 -4.95 9.08 -33.13
N THR A 159 -5.06 9.76 -34.28
CA THR A 159 -5.75 9.26 -35.46
C THR A 159 -5.22 7.90 -35.93
N ASN A 160 -3.91 7.68 -35.86
CA ASN A 160 -3.28 6.44 -36.33
C ASN A 160 -3.78 5.19 -35.59
N VAL A 161 -3.99 5.25 -34.27
CA VAL A 161 -4.48 4.10 -33.50
C VAL A 161 -5.99 4.04 -33.52
N LYS A 162 -6.66 5.18 -33.38
CA LYS A 162 -8.14 5.28 -33.40
C LYS A 162 -8.73 4.74 -34.70
N GLU A 163 -8.22 5.18 -35.85
CA GLU A 163 -8.73 4.74 -37.16
C GLU A 163 -8.34 3.29 -37.48
N ASN A 164 -7.17 2.85 -37.01
CA ASN A 164 -6.77 1.45 -37.14
C ASN A 164 -7.72 0.54 -36.37
N TYR A 165 -8.00 0.84 -35.09
CA TYR A 165 -8.95 0.11 -34.26
C TYR A 165 -10.35 0.07 -34.89
N LYS A 166 -10.86 1.25 -35.30
CA LYS A 166 -12.16 1.37 -35.96
C LYS A 166 -12.24 0.52 -37.22
N THR A 167 -11.23 0.57 -38.09
CA THR A 167 -11.33 -0.16 -39.35
C THR A 167 -11.30 -1.66 -39.15
N ILE A 168 -10.53 -2.15 -38.19
CA ILE A 168 -10.51 -3.58 -37.88
C ILE A 168 -11.91 -4.07 -37.46
N LEU A 169 -12.63 -3.27 -36.68
CA LEU A 169 -13.99 -3.58 -36.24
C LEU A 169 -15.05 -3.46 -37.36
N ASP A 170 -14.92 -2.45 -38.20
CA ASP A 170 -15.92 -2.17 -39.24
C ASP A 170 -15.76 -3.04 -40.48
N ASN A 171 -14.55 -3.52 -40.75
CA ASN A 171 -14.24 -4.29 -41.94
C ASN A 171 -13.38 -5.52 -41.62
N PRO A 172 -13.99 -6.65 -41.17
CA PRO A 172 -13.28 -7.88 -40.87
C PRO A 172 -12.46 -8.46 -42.04
N THR A 173 -12.81 -8.13 -43.29
CA THR A 173 -12.07 -8.57 -44.49
C THR A 173 -10.95 -7.63 -44.91
N ASP A 174 -10.73 -6.53 -44.18
CA ASP A 174 -9.63 -5.60 -44.41
C ASP A 174 -8.26 -6.31 -44.29
N ILE A 175 -7.28 -5.90 -45.10
CA ILE A 175 -5.94 -6.48 -45.08
C ILE A 175 -5.25 -6.37 -43.70
N ARG A 176 -5.61 -5.37 -42.88
CA ARG A 176 -5.12 -5.20 -41.50
C ARG A 176 -5.57 -6.33 -40.57
N ASN A 177 -6.54 -7.14 -40.97
CA ASN A 177 -6.94 -8.35 -40.25
C ASN A 177 -6.14 -9.59 -40.63
N SER A 178 -5.20 -9.48 -41.58
CA SER A 178 -4.29 -10.57 -41.94
C SER A 178 -3.18 -10.78 -40.90
N GLY A 179 -2.60 -11.98 -40.90
CA GLY A 179 -1.56 -12.38 -39.95
C GLY A 179 -0.27 -11.55 -39.97
N VAL A 180 -0.02 -10.77 -41.02
CA VAL A 180 1.16 -9.89 -41.09
C VAL A 180 1.03 -8.70 -40.12
N PHE A 181 -0.20 -8.25 -39.83
CA PHE A 181 -0.44 -7.11 -38.96
C PHE A 181 -0.71 -7.50 -37.50
N SER A 182 -1.05 -8.77 -37.23
CA SER A 182 -1.35 -9.23 -35.88
C SER A 182 -0.15 -9.28 -34.94
N VAL A 183 1.08 -9.29 -35.48
CA VAL A 183 2.33 -9.16 -34.70
C VAL A 183 2.63 -7.72 -34.25
N ASN A 184 1.84 -6.74 -34.69
CA ASN A 184 2.05 -5.32 -34.36
C ASN A 184 1.33 -4.95 -33.06
N HIS A 185 1.84 -5.43 -31.93
CA HIS A 185 1.33 -5.10 -30.61
C HIS A 185 1.70 -3.65 -30.25
N LYS A 186 0.70 -2.85 -29.87
CA LYS A 186 0.91 -1.43 -29.56
C LYS A 186 0.61 -1.14 -28.10
N LEU A 187 1.55 -0.53 -27.39
CA LEU A 187 1.24 0.08 -26.10
C LEU A 187 0.37 1.32 -26.33
N VAL A 188 -0.86 1.27 -25.86
CA VAL A 188 -1.81 2.37 -25.84
C VAL A 188 -1.81 2.91 -24.42
N ASP A 189 -1.49 4.19 -24.28
CA ASP A 189 -1.43 4.82 -22.98
C ASP A 189 -2.84 5.01 -22.39
N HIS A 190 -2.94 5.22 -21.09
CA HIS A 190 -4.24 5.43 -20.45
C HIS A 190 -4.91 6.74 -20.85
N ILE A 191 -6.23 6.73 -20.82
CA ILE A 191 -7.04 7.94 -20.69
C ILE A 191 -7.52 7.96 -19.24
N LYS A 192 -7.36 9.09 -18.56
CA LYS A 192 -7.83 9.30 -17.18
C LYS A 192 -9.36 9.45 -17.12
N LEU A 193 -10.10 8.51 -17.73
CA LEU A 193 -11.57 8.50 -17.78
C LEU A 193 -12.16 7.91 -16.50
N ASN A 194 -11.53 6.87 -15.95
CA ASN A 194 -12.04 6.14 -14.79
C ASN A 194 -10.98 6.08 -13.66
N SER A 195 -11.43 6.26 -12.42
CA SER A 195 -10.61 6.20 -11.20
C SER A 195 -9.83 4.89 -11.07
N ARG A 196 -10.37 3.77 -11.53
CA ARG A 196 -9.70 2.46 -11.51
C ARG A 196 -8.46 2.42 -12.40
N ILE A 197 -8.52 2.94 -13.62
CA ILE A 197 -7.36 3.00 -14.53
C ILE A 197 -6.26 3.88 -13.91
N ILE A 198 -6.65 4.97 -13.26
CA ILE A 198 -5.74 5.89 -12.56
C ILE A 198 -5.06 5.17 -11.40
N ALA A 199 -5.83 4.50 -10.54
CA ALA A 199 -5.31 3.80 -9.36
C ALA A 199 -4.36 2.66 -9.74
N GLN A 200 -4.67 1.95 -10.82
CA GLN A 200 -3.85 0.86 -11.34
C GLN A 200 -2.62 1.34 -12.11
N GLN A 201 -2.49 2.66 -12.34
CA GLN A 201 -1.48 3.24 -13.25
C GLN A 201 -1.46 2.47 -14.57
N GLY A 202 -2.67 2.18 -15.09
CA GLY A 202 -2.88 1.25 -16.17
C GLY A 202 -2.39 1.77 -17.51
N ALA A 203 -2.12 0.86 -18.42
CA ALA A 203 -2.00 1.07 -19.84
C ALA A 203 -2.46 -0.22 -20.53
N LEU A 204 -2.50 -0.23 -21.87
CA LEU A 204 -3.11 -1.32 -22.62
C LEU A 204 -2.22 -1.75 -23.76
N ILE A 205 -2.04 -3.06 -23.95
CA ILE A 205 -1.44 -3.58 -25.18
C ILE A 205 -2.56 -3.92 -26.15
N TYR A 206 -2.58 -3.23 -27.28
CA TYR A 206 -3.54 -3.41 -28.35
C TYR A 206 -3.08 -4.52 -29.31
N PHE A 207 -3.91 -5.56 -29.44
CA PHE A 207 -3.73 -6.67 -30.38
C PHE A 207 -4.56 -6.45 -31.64
N GLN A 208 -3.90 -6.55 -32.80
CA GLN A 208 -4.53 -6.38 -34.11
C GLN A 208 -4.99 -7.72 -34.70
N GLY A 209 -6.00 -7.67 -35.57
CA GLY A 209 -6.49 -8.83 -36.31
C GLY A 209 -7.69 -9.54 -35.69
N LEU A 210 -8.00 -10.71 -36.26
CA LEU A 210 -9.09 -11.59 -35.83
C LEU A 210 -8.59 -12.80 -35.01
N THR A 211 -7.28 -13.03 -34.99
CA THR A 211 -6.62 -14.08 -34.22
C THR A 211 -5.62 -13.44 -33.26
N CYS A 212 -5.39 -14.10 -32.11
CA CYS A 212 -4.40 -13.65 -31.16
C CYS A 212 -3.02 -14.19 -31.55
N GLU A 213 -2.13 -13.32 -32.02
CA GLU A 213 -0.70 -13.63 -32.08
C GLU A 213 -0.05 -13.29 -30.73
N PRO A 214 0.77 -14.19 -30.17
CA PRO A 214 1.45 -13.94 -28.90
C PRO A 214 2.47 -12.80 -29.06
N ILE A 215 2.69 -12.07 -27.96
CA ILE A 215 3.79 -11.10 -27.89
C ILE A 215 5.12 -11.87 -28.02
N PRO A 216 6.04 -11.45 -28.91
CA PRO A 216 7.31 -12.15 -29.11
C PRO A 216 8.16 -12.26 -27.83
N GLU A 217 8.86 -13.38 -27.65
CA GLU A 217 9.64 -13.66 -26.43
C GLU A 217 10.75 -12.64 -26.13
N TYR A 218 11.32 -12.02 -27.16
CA TYR A 218 12.34 -10.98 -26.96
C TYR A 218 11.77 -9.68 -26.35
N MET A 219 10.45 -9.50 -26.33
CA MET A 219 9.81 -8.29 -25.82
C MET A 219 9.47 -8.35 -24.33
N TYR A 220 9.68 -9.48 -23.66
CA TYR A 220 9.27 -9.60 -22.28
C TYR A 220 10.05 -10.64 -21.46
N GLU A 221 10.02 -10.42 -20.15
CA GLU A 221 10.59 -11.31 -19.14
C GLU A 221 9.48 -11.85 -18.23
N LYS A 222 9.75 -12.98 -17.56
CA LYS A 222 8.79 -13.68 -16.69
C LYS A 222 9.36 -13.82 -15.28
N LEU A 223 8.53 -13.55 -14.28
CA LEU A 223 8.77 -13.89 -12.88
C LEU A 223 7.67 -14.80 -12.38
N THR A 224 8.03 -15.87 -11.67
CA THR A 224 7.07 -16.79 -11.05
C THR A 224 6.88 -16.40 -9.58
N ILE A 225 5.63 -16.26 -9.15
CA ILE A 225 5.30 -15.95 -7.76
C ILE A 225 4.93 -17.26 -7.05
N ASP A 226 5.71 -17.64 -6.03
CA ASP A 226 5.48 -18.87 -5.28
C ASP A 226 4.09 -18.86 -4.61
N ARG A 227 3.32 -19.93 -4.84
CA ARG A 227 1.97 -20.10 -4.27
C ARG A 227 1.93 -19.94 -2.75
N ASN A 228 2.95 -20.43 -2.04
CA ASN A 228 2.98 -20.42 -0.57
C ASN A 228 3.25 -19.01 -0.03
N SER A 229 3.82 -18.15 -0.87
CA SER A 229 4.23 -16.79 -0.52
C SER A 229 3.16 -15.73 -0.81
N LYS A 230 2.11 -16.06 -1.58
CA LYS A 230 1.05 -15.12 -1.99
C LYS A 230 0.44 -14.35 -0.82
N THR A 231 0.08 -15.04 0.26
CA THR A 231 -0.49 -14.41 1.47
C THR A 231 0.47 -13.41 2.11
N THR A 232 1.76 -13.77 2.18
CA THR A 232 2.79 -12.92 2.75
C THR A 232 2.98 -11.67 1.89
N ILE A 233 3.08 -11.85 0.57
CA ILE A 233 3.23 -10.75 -0.40
C ILE A 233 2.01 -9.81 -0.35
N GLU A 234 0.79 -10.35 -0.34
CA GLU A 234 -0.45 -9.58 -0.21
C GLU A 234 -0.43 -8.69 1.04
N LYS A 235 -0.03 -9.24 2.20
CA LYS A 235 0.11 -8.46 3.44
C LYS A 235 1.20 -7.39 3.35
N GLN A 236 2.35 -7.71 2.76
CA GLN A 236 3.45 -6.75 2.59
C GLN A 236 3.05 -5.59 1.68
N LEU A 237 2.34 -5.87 0.58
CA LEU A 237 1.79 -4.86 -0.32
C LEU A 237 0.83 -3.91 0.42
N GLU A 238 -0.06 -4.47 1.25
CA GLU A 238 -1.01 -3.67 2.01
C GLU A 238 -0.31 -2.83 3.10
N GLN A 239 0.54 -3.45 3.91
CA GLN A 239 1.13 -2.82 5.10
C GLN A 239 2.21 -1.78 4.75
N TYR A 240 3.04 -2.05 3.75
CA TYR A 240 4.20 -1.21 3.45
C TYR A 240 3.95 -0.24 2.29
N PHE A 241 3.03 -0.57 1.38
CA PHE A 241 2.79 0.22 0.17
C PHE A 241 1.35 0.72 0.06
N GLY A 242 0.45 0.31 0.96
CA GLY A 242 -0.96 0.68 0.88
C GLY A 242 -1.70 0.08 -0.31
N ILE A 243 -1.13 -0.92 -0.98
CA ILE A 243 -1.70 -1.57 -2.17
C ILE A 243 -2.57 -2.76 -1.72
N ASN A 244 -3.85 -2.71 -2.05
CA ASN A 244 -4.86 -3.67 -1.63
C ASN A 244 -6.11 -3.50 -2.51
N THR A 245 -7.14 -4.33 -2.28
CA THR A 245 -8.37 -4.33 -3.08
C THR A 245 -9.03 -2.97 -3.19
N SER A 246 -9.19 -2.22 -2.08
CA SER A 246 -9.87 -0.90 -2.12
C SER A 246 -9.03 0.19 -2.80
N PHE A 247 -7.70 0.02 -2.85
CA PHE A 247 -6.82 0.90 -3.61
C PHE A 247 -6.93 0.60 -5.11
N ILE A 248 -6.84 -0.68 -5.49
CA ILE A 248 -6.87 -1.14 -6.89
C ILE A 248 -8.23 -0.98 -7.54
N TYR A 249 -9.29 -1.14 -6.75
CA TYR A 249 -10.69 -0.99 -7.13
C TYR A 249 -11.30 0.09 -6.23
N PRO A 250 -11.24 1.36 -6.63
CA PRO A 250 -11.65 2.51 -5.80
C PRO A 250 -13.17 2.65 -5.65
N GLU A 251 -13.96 1.77 -6.26
CA GLU A 251 -15.40 1.71 -6.09
C GLU A 251 -15.77 1.41 -4.62
N ILE A 252 -16.82 2.06 -4.12
CA ILE A 252 -17.17 2.06 -2.68
C ILE A 252 -17.36 0.65 -2.11
N GLU A 253 -17.87 -0.27 -2.92
CA GLU A 253 -18.11 -1.68 -2.58
C GLU A 253 -16.84 -2.38 -2.09
N HIS A 254 -15.68 -2.01 -2.63
CA HIS A 254 -14.39 -2.60 -2.26
C HIS A 254 -13.74 -1.94 -1.04
N ALA A 255 -14.26 -0.80 -0.58
CA ALA A 255 -13.74 -0.07 0.57
C ALA A 255 -14.52 -0.36 1.87
N VAL A 256 -15.70 -0.98 1.80
CA VAL A 256 -16.61 -1.18 2.94
C VAL A 256 -15.92 -1.87 4.13
N ASP A 257 -15.26 -3.00 3.89
CA ASP A 257 -14.67 -3.78 4.99
C ASP A 257 -13.52 -3.01 5.67
N LYS A 258 -12.77 -2.22 4.90
CA LYS A 258 -11.76 -1.32 5.48
C LYS A 258 -12.37 -0.23 6.33
N PHE A 259 -13.50 0.34 5.91
CA PHE A 259 -14.18 1.34 6.73
C PHE A 259 -14.72 0.73 8.03
N LYS A 260 -15.18 -0.53 8.03
CA LYS A 260 -15.54 -1.25 9.26
C LYS A 260 -14.34 -1.40 10.19
N ASP A 261 -13.20 -1.86 9.68
CA ASP A 261 -11.98 -2.01 10.47
C ASP A 261 -11.46 -0.68 11.00
N LYS A 262 -11.57 0.38 10.18
CA LYS A 262 -11.19 1.75 10.55
C LYS A 262 -12.13 2.33 11.61
N ALA A 263 -13.43 2.05 11.54
CA ALA A 263 -14.41 2.57 12.49
C ALA A 263 -14.13 2.14 13.94
N ILE A 264 -13.52 0.97 14.15
CA ILE A 264 -13.07 0.51 15.47
C ILE A 264 -11.94 1.39 16.04
N ARG A 265 -11.18 2.06 15.16
CA ARG A 265 -9.98 2.85 15.51
C ARG A 265 -10.18 4.36 15.39
N ILE A 266 -11.34 4.80 14.92
CA ILE A 266 -11.69 6.23 14.83
C ILE A 266 -12.48 6.60 16.07
N GLU A 267 -12.02 7.63 16.77
CA GLU A 267 -12.82 8.30 17.78
C GLU A 267 -13.65 9.40 17.11
N SER A 268 -14.97 9.37 17.32
CA SER A 268 -15.92 10.36 16.78
C SER A 268 -16.71 11.05 17.88
N MET A 269 -16.20 11.03 19.12
CA MET A 269 -16.83 11.68 20.25
C MET A 269 -17.09 13.17 19.99
N GLU A 270 -18.18 13.68 20.54
CA GLU A 270 -18.49 15.11 20.47
C GLU A 270 -17.39 15.92 21.18
N TYR A 271 -17.11 17.11 20.65
CA TYR A 271 -16.23 18.04 21.31
C TYR A 271 -16.90 18.55 22.60
N THR A 272 -16.32 18.19 23.74
CA THR A 272 -16.64 18.76 25.05
C THR A 272 -15.35 18.93 25.83
N LEU A 273 -15.34 19.92 26.73
CA LEU A 273 -14.19 20.19 27.58
C LEU A 273 -13.87 18.99 28.49
N ASP A 274 -14.90 18.31 28.96
CA ASP A 274 -14.83 17.06 29.73
C ASP A 274 -14.05 15.97 28.99
N ASN A 275 -14.35 15.79 27.70
CA ASN A 275 -13.68 14.80 26.85
C ASN A 275 -12.20 15.14 26.62
N GLU A 276 -11.89 16.42 26.39
CA GLU A 276 -10.50 16.88 26.21
C GLU A 276 -9.65 16.71 27.49
N ILE A 277 -10.23 16.96 28.67
CA ILE A 277 -9.57 16.67 29.95
C ILE A 277 -9.26 15.19 30.05
N ASP A 278 -10.25 14.32 29.81
CA ASP A 278 -10.06 12.88 29.93
C ASP A 278 -8.99 12.35 28.94
N LEU A 279 -9.00 12.84 27.69
CA LEU A 279 -7.95 12.55 26.71
C LEU A 279 -6.56 13.04 27.15
N SER A 280 -6.49 14.20 27.78
CA SER A 280 -5.26 14.76 28.33
C SER A 280 -4.73 13.90 29.49
N ILE A 281 -5.60 13.51 30.44
CA ILE A 281 -5.25 12.60 31.54
C ILE A 281 -4.76 11.25 31.01
N ARG A 282 -5.48 10.65 30.05
CA ARG A 282 -5.07 9.39 29.42
C ARG A 282 -3.68 9.50 28.78
N SER A 283 -3.37 10.65 28.19
CA SER A 283 -2.06 10.91 27.58
C SER A 283 -0.96 11.08 28.64
N MET A 284 -1.23 11.81 29.73
CA MET A 284 -0.33 11.95 30.88
C MET A 284 0.01 10.57 31.48
N LYS A 285 -1.00 9.73 31.72
CA LYS A 285 -0.82 8.35 32.21
C LYS A 285 0.08 7.54 31.27
N LYS A 286 -0.18 7.56 29.95
CA LYS A 286 0.66 6.87 28.96
C LYS A 286 2.12 7.33 28.96
N ILE A 287 2.40 8.62 29.20
CA ILE A 287 3.76 9.15 29.29
C ILE A 287 4.48 8.53 30.49
N ILE A 288 3.81 8.45 31.64
CA ILE A 288 4.35 7.86 32.86
C ILE A 288 4.54 6.35 32.68
N ASP A 289 3.53 5.64 32.17
CA ASP A 289 3.58 4.20 31.90
C ASP A 289 4.74 3.83 30.96
N PHE A 290 4.98 4.63 29.91
CA PHE A 290 6.10 4.43 28.99
C PHE A 290 7.46 4.53 29.70
N LYS A 291 7.61 5.47 30.63
CA LYS A 291 8.84 5.62 31.41
C LYS A 291 9.01 4.46 32.40
N LEU A 292 7.93 4.05 33.07
CA LEU A 292 7.95 2.92 34.00
C LEU A 292 8.27 1.60 33.30
N LYS A 293 7.71 1.36 32.10
CA LYS A 293 7.99 0.16 31.31
C LYS A 293 9.49 -0.03 31.02
N LYS A 294 10.25 1.06 30.88
CA LYS A 294 11.71 0.98 30.70
C LYS A 294 12.43 0.37 31.90
N LEU A 295 11.89 0.53 33.12
CA LEU A 295 12.43 -0.11 34.33
C LEU A 295 12.25 -1.63 34.31
N GLU A 296 11.23 -2.14 33.60
CA GLU A 296 10.90 -3.57 33.54
C GLU A 296 11.67 -4.32 32.43
N GLU A 297 12.11 -3.62 31.38
CA GLU A 297 12.61 -4.24 30.14
C GLU A 297 14.15 -4.41 30.07
N GLY A 298 14.91 -4.04 31.11
CA GLY A 298 16.39 -4.01 31.03
C GLY A 298 17.13 -4.51 32.27
N ALA A 299 18.31 -5.09 32.05
CA ALA A 299 19.36 -5.20 33.08
C ALA A 299 20.01 -3.82 33.24
N MET A 300 19.33 -2.94 33.98
CA MET A 300 19.78 -1.57 34.24
C MET A 300 20.59 -1.50 35.53
N ASP A 301 21.64 -0.68 35.54
CA ASP A 301 22.31 -0.32 36.79
C ASP A 301 21.45 0.63 37.64
N ILE A 302 21.84 0.80 38.90
CA ILE A 302 21.07 1.58 39.89
C ILE A 302 20.98 3.05 39.47
N ASP A 303 22.06 3.62 38.92
CA ASP A 303 22.08 5.04 38.50
C ASP A 303 21.10 5.30 37.35
N GLU A 304 20.95 4.34 36.44
CA GLU A 304 20.02 4.43 35.33
C GLU A 304 18.57 4.26 35.79
N GLN A 305 18.30 3.40 36.78
CA GLN A 305 16.98 3.28 37.41
C GLN A 305 16.57 4.56 38.13
N VAL A 306 17.48 5.16 38.91
CA VAL A 306 17.24 6.43 39.63
C VAL A 306 16.88 7.56 38.66
N LYS A 307 17.58 7.67 37.52
CA LYS A 307 17.28 8.69 36.49
C LYS A 307 15.89 8.54 35.89
N ILE A 308 15.44 7.30 35.63
CA ILE A 308 14.09 7.07 35.09
C ILE A 308 13.03 7.46 36.12
N ILE A 309 13.25 7.09 37.37
CA ILE A 309 12.37 7.41 38.48
C ILE A 309 12.25 8.93 38.66
N GLN A 310 13.37 9.66 38.69
CA GLN A 310 13.37 11.14 38.72
C GLN A 310 12.61 11.74 37.53
N ALA A 311 12.80 11.19 36.32
CA ALA A 311 12.08 11.65 35.14
C ALA A 311 10.57 11.37 35.19
N VAL A 312 10.11 10.36 35.95
CA VAL A 312 8.69 10.11 36.22
C VAL A 312 8.17 11.17 37.19
N GLU A 313 8.87 11.40 38.31
CA GLU A 313 8.48 12.43 39.30
C GLU A 313 8.34 13.81 38.66
N ASP A 314 9.34 14.22 37.86
CA ASP A 314 9.35 15.52 37.19
C ASP A 314 8.15 15.70 36.27
N SER A 315 7.71 14.62 35.61
CA SER A 315 6.52 14.67 34.74
C SER A 315 5.25 14.86 35.54
N ILE A 316 5.10 14.14 36.65
CA ILE A 316 3.89 14.29 37.47
C ILE A 316 3.86 15.66 38.13
N LYS A 317 5.00 16.17 38.61
CA LYS A 317 5.14 17.53 39.15
C LYS A 317 4.78 18.58 38.11
N SER A 318 5.30 18.46 36.88
CA SER A 318 4.95 19.35 35.77
C SER A 318 3.45 19.32 35.46
N PHE A 319 2.86 18.13 35.31
CA PHE A 319 1.42 18.01 35.03
C PHE A 319 0.55 18.59 36.14
N LYS A 320 0.92 18.38 37.41
CA LYS A 320 0.23 18.98 38.55
C LYS A 320 0.30 20.51 38.48
N TYR A 321 1.50 21.07 38.27
CA TYR A 321 1.70 22.51 38.15
C TYR A 321 0.87 23.11 37.02
N ASP A 322 0.89 22.51 35.83
CA ASP A 322 0.15 23.00 34.67
C ASP A 322 -1.38 23.01 34.92
N ILE A 323 -1.89 21.98 35.62
CA ILE A 323 -3.31 21.92 35.99
C ILE A 323 -3.65 22.97 37.05
N GLU A 324 -2.80 23.16 38.06
CA GLU A 324 -2.99 24.18 39.11
C GLU A 324 -2.94 25.60 38.54
N GLU A 325 -2.04 25.88 37.59
CA GLU A 325 -1.98 27.15 36.86
C GLU A 325 -3.25 27.38 36.04
N CYS A 326 -3.74 26.34 35.36
CA CYS A 326 -5.01 26.41 34.63
C CYS A 326 -6.19 26.72 35.56
N ILE A 327 -6.27 26.04 36.72
CA ILE A 327 -7.29 26.31 37.76
C ILE A 327 -7.19 27.74 38.27
N TYR A 328 -5.97 28.24 38.50
CA TYR A 328 -5.74 29.61 38.96
C TYR A 328 -6.26 30.64 37.96
N ASP A 329 -5.95 30.47 36.67
CA ASP A 329 -6.40 31.36 35.61
C ASP A 329 -7.93 31.35 35.41
N LEU A 330 -8.56 30.18 35.57
CA LEU A 330 -10.02 30.03 35.51
C LEU A 330 -10.71 30.71 36.69
N ASN A 331 -10.14 30.64 37.89
CA ASN A 331 -10.68 31.27 39.10
C ASN A 331 -10.57 32.81 39.04
N LYS A 332 -9.55 33.34 38.37
CA LYS A 332 -9.36 34.79 38.20
C LYS A 332 -10.41 35.44 37.29
N ASN A 333 -11.01 34.66 36.38
CA ASN A 333 -12.08 35.10 35.51
C ASN A 333 -13.45 34.80 36.14
N GLU A 334 -13.89 35.65 37.08
CA GLU A 334 -15.21 35.54 37.72
C GLU A 334 -16.34 35.73 36.69
N GLY A 335 -17.13 34.69 36.39
CA GLY A 335 -18.38 34.93 35.65
C GLY A 335 -19.20 33.76 35.12
N ILE A 336 -18.68 32.52 35.01
CA ILE A 336 -19.41 31.46 34.30
C ILE A 336 -19.51 30.20 35.17
N ASN A 337 -20.73 29.71 35.42
CA ASN A 337 -20.96 28.44 36.14
C ASN A 337 -20.19 27.25 35.52
N GLU A 338 -19.87 27.32 34.22
CA GLU A 338 -19.04 26.37 33.49
C GLU A 338 -17.61 26.27 34.05
N ASN A 339 -17.00 27.38 34.51
CA ASN A 339 -15.66 27.37 35.10
C ASN A 339 -15.61 26.55 36.39
N LYS A 340 -16.66 26.60 37.21
CA LYS A 340 -16.72 25.84 38.48
C LYS A 340 -16.82 24.33 38.26
N ASN A 341 -17.54 23.90 37.22
CA ASN A 341 -17.58 22.48 36.86
C ASN A 341 -16.24 22.04 36.28
N PHE A 342 -15.64 22.86 35.42
CA PHE A 342 -14.34 22.56 34.81
C PHE A 342 -13.21 22.45 35.84
N ILE A 343 -13.15 23.37 36.81
CA ILE A 343 -12.18 23.31 37.92
C ILE A 343 -12.32 22.00 38.71
N LYS A 344 -13.54 21.59 39.07
CA LYS A 344 -13.76 20.31 39.77
C LYS A 344 -13.27 19.11 38.98
N MET A 345 -13.35 19.16 37.66
CA MET A 345 -12.87 18.08 36.81
C MET A 345 -11.34 18.03 36.75
N LEU A 346 -10.69 19.18 36.69
CA LEU A 346 -9.23 19.31 36.77
C LEU A 346 -8.69 18.87 38.14
N GLU A 347 -9.38 19.22 39.23
CA GLU A 347 -9.02 18.75 40.58
C GLU A 347 -9.13 17.21 40.70
N LYS A 348 -10.20 16.63 40.12
CA LYS A 348 -10.37 15.17 40.04
C LYS A 348 -9.27 14.50 39.21
N ALA A 349 -8.87 15.14 38.11
CA ALA A 349 -7.81 14.67 37.21
C ALA A 349 -6.47 14.47 37.93
N ILE A 350 -6.05 15.46 38.73
CA ILE A 350 -4.84 15.38 39.55
C ILE A 350 -4.91 14.18 40.49
N GLY A 351 -6.02 14.05 41.22
CA GLY A 351 -6.23 12.94 42.14
C GLY A 351 -6.17 11.58 41.45
N GLU A 352 -6.72 11.46 40.24
CA GLU A 352 -6.70 10.22 39.46
C GLU A 352 -5.31 9.83 38.95
N VAL A 353 -4.49 10.78 38.50
CA VAL A 353 -3.10 10.50 38.07
C VAL A 353 -2.26 10.09 39.28
N VAL A 354 -2.34 10.83 40.38
CA VAL A 354 -1.58 10.54 41.61
C VAL A 354 -2.00 9.18 42.21
N SER A 355 -3.30 8.92 42.32
CA SER A 355 -3.85 7.67 42.86
C SER A 355 -3.45 6.45 42.03
N TYR A 356 -3.44 6.57 40.70
CA TYR A 356 -3.09 5.47 39.80
C TYR A 356 -1.66 4.94 40.04
N TYR A 357 -0.73 5.82 40.40
CA TYR A 357 0.68 5.46 40.64
C TYR A 357 1.04 5.29 42.12
N SER A 358 0.11 5.56 43.05
CA SER A 358 0.34 5.46 44.50
C SER A 358 0.68 4.05 44.99
N ASN A 359 0.32 3.01 44.23
CA ASN A 359 0.54 1.60 44.58
C ASN A 359 1.64 0.93 43.76
N HIS A 360 2.40 1.68 42.95
CA HIS A 360 3.48 1.10 42.16
C HIS A 360 4.67 0.80 43.07
N PRO A 361 5.28 -0.41 43.03
CA PRO A 361 6.31 -0.84 43.99
C PRO A 361 7.57 0.04 44.01
N ASN A 362 7.80 0.83 42.95
CA ASN A 362 8.92 1.75 42.81
C ASN A 362 8.53 3.23 42.94
N ILE A 363 7.31 3.56 43.37
CA ILE A 363 6.81 4.94 43.53
C ILE A 363 6.24 5.10 44.94
N PHE A 364 6.79 6.03 45.70
CA PHE A 364 6.28 6.42 47.02
C PHE A 364 5.73 7.85 46.93
N ILE A 365 4.51 8.07 47.46
CA ILE A 365 3.82 9.38 47.42
C ILE A 365 3.60 9.86 48.86
N LEU A 366 4.08 11.07 49.19
CA LEU A 366 3.98 11.68 50.51
C LEU A 366 3.22 13.02 50.46
N ASP A 367 2.09 13.11 51.17
CA ASP A 367 1.33 14.35 51.42
C ASP A 367 0.85 15.12 50.17
N ASN A 368 0.25 14.43 49.19
CA ASN A 368 -0.23 15.02 47.92
C ASN A 368 0.87 15.76 47.12
N ASN A 369 2.12 15.69 47.56
CA ASN A 369 3.32 15.99 46.81
C ASN A 369 3.94 14.65 46.44
N ILE A 370 4.38 14.51 45.19
CA ILE A 370 5.16 13.35 44.82
C ILE A 370 6.58 13.64 45.29
N GLU A 371 6.88 13.17 46.49
CA GLU A 371 8.23 13.02 47.00
C GLU A 371 8.46 11.55 47.25
N ILE A 372 9.38 10.96 46.48
CA ILE A 372 9.95 9.66 46.83
C ILE A 372 10.59 9.78 48.20
N ASP A 373 10.08 9.01 49.16
CA ASP A 373 10.84 8.72 50.37
C ASP A 373 12.01 7.82 49.99
N ASP A 374 13.18 8.43 49.93
CA ASP A 374 14.48 7.79 49.74
C ASP A 374 14.84 6.79 50.86
N SER A 375 13.93 6.41 51.76
CA SER A 375 14.22 5.58 52.93
C SER A 375 14.59 4.13 52.58
N GLU A 376 14.07 3.55 51.50
CA GLU A 376 14.53 2.23 51.00
C GLU A 376 15.78 2.34 50.11
N LEU A 377 16.01 3.48 49.44
CA LEU A 377 17.25 3.78 48.69
C LEU A 377 18.43 4.17 49.60
N LYS A 378 18.15 4.77 50.77
CA LYS A 378 19.10 5.07 51.84
C LYS A 378 19.73 3.82 52.46
N ASN A 379 19.09 2.67 52.33
CA ASN A 379 19.68 1.41 52.77
C ASN A 379 20.69 0.82 51.78
N LEU A 380 20.80 1.38 50.56
CA LEU A 380 21.65 0.80 49.52
C LEU A 380 22.77 1.70 48.98
N THR A 381 22.75 3.02 49.15
CA THR A 381 23.97 3.82 48.95
C THR A 381 23.91 5.18 49.64
N ASP A 382 24.94 5.42 50.43
CA ASP A 382 25.33 6.64 51.11
C ASP A 382 25.52 7.80 50.10
N LEU A 383 24.46 8.56 49.82
CA LEU A 383 24.46 9.67 48.85
C LEU A 383 24.62 11.06 49.50
N SER A 384 25.31 11.15 50.64
CA SER A 384 25.68 12.44 51.23
C SER A 384 26.73 13.24 50.43
N GLU A 385 27.22 12.74 49.29
CA GLU A 385 28.25 13.42 48.48
C GLU A 385 27.74 14.15 47.23
N TYR A 386 26.44 14.11 46.90
CA TYR A 386 25.93 14.73 45.65
C TYR A 386 24.93 15.89 45.85
N ARG A 387 25.01 16.60 46.98
CA ARG A 387 24.40 17.94 47.11
C ARG A 387 25.48 19.01 47.05
N GLY A 388 25.83 19.41 45.82
CA GLY A 388 26.61 20.60 45.47
C GLY A 388 25.86 21.42 44.44
#